data_AF-A0A8T3XZU5-F1
#
_entry.id   AF-A0A8T3XZU5-F1
#
_cell.length_a   1.000
_cell.length_b   1.000
_cell.length_c   1.000
_cell.angle_alpha   90.00
_cell.angle_beta   90.00
_cell.angle_gamma   90.00
#
_symmetry.space_group_name_H-M   'P 1'
#
loop_
_entity.id
_entity.type
_entity.pdbx_description
1 polymer ?
#
loop_
_entity_poly.entity_id
_entity_poly.type
_entity_poly.pdbx_seq_one_letter_code
_entity_poly.pdbx_strand_id
1 'polypeptide(L)'
;MSQASEHVEWCLNKAQKEIEDCKNLDKRLKHRGLLKVGLRIVDAKKHLVKAEHNLEGIDKFSEIGFSDWSASAGFYCVYHCFLAIAAKFGYESSNQTCTISLIRFLKEQNKIDIDEKFIELLEYSDVEDETLHVITLREEYTYGTQTSLKDGPKMNRLKNLCKNIIDITKEIVHK
;
A
#
# COMPACT_ATOMS: atom_id res chain seq x y z
N MET A 1 -24.99 -0.28 -5.48
CA MET A 1 -23.68 0.39 -5.40
C MET A 1 -22.63 -0.63 -5.80
N SER A 2 -21.40 -0.25 -6.17
CA SER A 2 -20.34 -1.24 -6.38
C SER A 2 -19.81 -1.74 -5.03
N GLN A 3 -19.25 -2.94 -5.01
CA GLN A 3 -18.63 -3.49 -3.80
C GLN A 3 -17.52 -2.58 -3.25
N ALA A 4 -16.73 -1.95 -4.12
CA ALA A 4 -15.70 -1.01 -3.68
C ALA A 4 -16.31 0.27 -3.06
N SER A 5 -17.42 0.77 -3.59
CA SER A 5 -18.14 1.91 -3.02
C SER A 5 -18.67 1.60 -1.62
N GLU A 6 -19.26 0.43 -1.42
CA GLU A 6 -19.79 -0.01 -0.12
C GLU A 6 -18.65 -0.17 0.91
N HIS A 7 -17.51 -0.75 0.50
CA HIS A 7 -16.33 -0.86 1.37
C HIS A 7 -15.72 0.51 1.72
N VAL A 8 -15.64 1.45 0.77
CA VAL A 8 -15.17 2.81 1.06
C VAL A 8 -16.08 3.50 2.06
N GLU A 9 -17.40 3.38 1.91
CA GLU A 9 -18.37 3.92 2.87
C GLU A 9 -18.19 3.30 4.26
N TRP A 10 -18.05 1.97 4.35
CA TRP A 10 -17.75 1.31 5.61
C TRP A 10 -16.44 1.83 6.24
N CYS A 11 -15.39 2.00 5.45
CA CYS A 11 -14.11 2.52 5.94
C CYS A 11 -14.21 3.96 6.46
N LEU A 12 -15.02 4.81 5.84
CA LEU A 12 -15.29 6.18 6.30
C LEU A 12 -16.07 6.16 7.62
N ASN A 13 -17.15 5.38 7.68
CA ASN A 13 -17.99 5.24 8.87
C ASN A 13 -17.20 4.67 10.05
N LYS A 14 -16.33 3.69 9.80
CA LYS A 14 -15.43 3.12 10.81
C LYS A 14 -14.50 4.17 11.40
N ALA A 15 -13.89 5.00 10.55
CA ALA A 15 -12.98 6.05 11.05
C ALA A 15 -13.72 7.11 11.86
N GLN A 16 -14.91 7.51 11.41
CA GLN A 16 -15.75 8.46 12.14
C GLN A 16 -16.12 7.93 13.53
N LYS A 17 -16.57 6.68 13.61
CA LYS A 17 -16.91 6.02 14.88
C LYS A 17 -15.71 5.94 15.82
N GLU A 18 -14.55 5.49 15.35
CA GLU A 18 -13.36 5.36 16.20
C GLU A 18 -12.86 6.72 16.72
N ILE A 19 -13.01 7.79 15.92
CA ILE A 19 -12.69 9.16 16.37
C ILE A 19 -13.65 9.63 17.44
N GLU A 20 -14.95 9.39 17.26
CA GLU A 20 -15.98 9.74 18.25
C GLU A 20 -15.77 8.99 19.56
N ASP A 21 -15.48 7.68 19.51
CA ASP A 21 -15.13 6.88 20.67
C ASP A 21 -13.88 7.43 21.38
N CYS A 22 -12.84 7.84 20.64
CA CYS A 22 -11.65 8.46 21.23
C CYS A 22 -11.96 9.79 21.92
N LYS A 23 -12.81 10.64 21.33
CA LYS A 23 -13.23 11.92 21.93
C LYS A 23 -14.01 11.71 23.22
N ASN A 24 -14.94 10.74 23.23
CA ASN A 24 -15.75 10.41 24.39
C ASN A 24 -14.91 9.86 25.56
N LEU A 25 -13.76 9.26 25.25
CA LEU A 25 -12.84 8.68 26.24
C LEU A 25 -11.67 9.61 26.61
N ASP A 26 -11.65 10.85 26.12
CA ASP A 26 -10.52 11.80 26.26
C ASP A 26 -9.16 11.17 25.88
N LYS A 27 -9.15 10.39 24.79
CA LYS A 27 -7.95 9.72 24.27
C LYS A 27 -7.42 10.45 23.04
N ARG A 28 -6.12 10.26 22.78
CA ARG A 28 -5.50 10.67 21.51
C ARG A 28 -6.28 10.09 20.34
N LEU A 29 -6.69 10.96 19.42
CA LEU A 29 -7.42 10.59 18.20
C LEU A 29 -6.61 9.57 17.39
N LYS A 30 -7.26 8.44 17.10
CA LYS A 30 -6.75 7.39 16.23
C LYS A 30 -7.92 6.84 15.42
N HIS A 31 -7.63 6.43 14.20
CA HIS A 31 -8.58 5.70 13.36
C HIS A 31 -7.84 4.62 12.56
N ARG A 32 -8.57 3.59 12.18
CA ARG A 32 -8.14 2.46 11.36
C ARG A 32 -9.12 2.33 10.19
N GLY A 33 -9.49 3.45 9.59
CA GLY A 33 -10.39 3.52 8.43
C GLY A 33 -9.90 4.53 7.40
N LEU A 34 -10.81 5.14 6.66
CA LEU A 34 -10.54 6.26 5.75
C LEU A 34 -11.03 7.58 6.36
N LEU A 35 -10.27 8.65 6.17
CA LEU A 35 -10.74 10.01 6.45
C LEU A 35 -10.66 10.85 5.19
N LYS A 36 -11.67 11.68 4.97
CA LYS A 36 -11.64 12.70 3.93
C LYS A 36 -11.01 13.96 4.52
N VAL A 37 -9.83 14.31 4.04
CA VAL A 37 -8.98 15.35 4.63
C VAL A 37 -8.65 16.50 3.67
N GLY A 38 -9.23 16.48 2.46
CA GLY A 38 -8.89 17.41 1.39
C GLY A 38 -7.56 17.07 0.72
N LEU A 39 -7.31 17.61 -0.47
CA LEU A 39 -6.12 17.27 -1.26
C LEU A 39 -4.83 17.66 -0.52
N ARG A 40 -3.90 16.71 -0.39
CA ARG A 40 -2.60 16.93 0.29
C ARG A 40 -1.43 16.55 -0.64
N ILE A 41 -1.19 17.38 -1.66
CA ILE A 41 -0.13 17.13 -2.67
C ILE A 41 1.27 17.01 -2.04
N VAL A 42 1.56 17.81 -1.02
CA VAL A 42 2.84 17.74 -0.30
C VAL A 42 3.03 16.36 0.35
N ASP A 43 1.98 15.80 0.96
CA ASP A 43 2.05 14.48 1.60
C ASP A 43 2.08 13.36 0.56
N ALA A 44 1.37 13.51 -0.56
CA ALA A 44 1.49 12.59 -1.69
C ALA A 44 2.94 12.47 -2.18
N LYS A 45 3.64 13.60 -2.32
CA LYS A 45 5.07 13.62 -2.69
C LYS A 45 5.97 13.00 -1.62
N LYS A 46 5.71 13.21 -0.33
CA LYS A 46 6.47 12.55 0.75
C LYS A 46 6.30 11.03 0.69
N HIS A 47 5.10 10.53 0.38
CA HIS A 47 4.87 9.11 0.19
C HIS A 47 5.61 8.55 -1.03
N LEU A 48 5.67 9.28 -2.14
CA LEU A 48 6.50 8.91 -3.29
C LEU A 48 7.98 8.78 -2.91
N VAL A 49 8.54 9.77 -2.20
CA VAL A 49 9.92 9.71 -1.70
C VAL A 49 10.12 8.48 -0.79
N LYS A 50 9.14 8.17 0.05
CA LYS A 50 9.19 6.98 0.91
C LYS A 50 9.10 5.68 0.11
N ALA A 51 8.33 5.64 -0.98
CA ALA A 51 8.27 4.49 -1.88
C ALA A 51 9.62 4.26 -2.58
N GLU A 52 10.23 5.31 -3.12
CA GLU A 52 11.58 5.26 -3.73
C GLU A 52 12.64 4.80 -2.73
N HIS A 53 12.60 5.31 -1.49
CA HIS A 53 13.48 4.87 -0.42
C HIS A 53 13.32 3.36 -0.10
N ASN A 54 12.08 2.85 -0.12
CA ASN A 54 11.84 1.42 0.06
C ASN A 54 12.32 0.59 -1.15
N LEU A 55 12.21 1.11 -2.37
CA LEU A 55 12.79 0.48 -3.56
C LEU A 55 14.31 0.34 -3.45
N GLU A 56 15.01 1.38 -2.98
CA GLU A 56 16.45 1.27 -2.69
C GLU A 56 16.75 0.23 -1.59
N GLY A 57 15.86 0.13 -0.61
CA GLY A 57 15.95 -0.84 0.48
C GLY A 57 16.00 -2.28 -0.02
N ILE A 58 15.26 -2.61 -1.08
CA ILE A 58 15.25 -3.96 -1.68
C ILE A 58 16.68 -4.41 -2.03
N ASP A 59 17.45 -3.58 -2.72
CA ASP A 59 18.82 -3.93 -3.12
C ASP A 59 19.76 -3.96 -1.91
N LYS A 60 19.71 -2.90 -1.09
CA LYS A 60 20.61 -2.75 0.06
C LYS A 60 20.49 -3.93 1.02
N PHE A 61 19.27 -4.32 1.38
CA PHE A 61 19.04 -5.47 2.26
C PHE A 61 19.62 -6.76 1.70
N SER A 62 19.47 -7.00 0.39
CA SER A 62 20.08 -8.16 -0.23
C SER A 62 21.62 -8.12 -0.21
N GLU A 63 22.21 -6.95 -0.48
CA GLU A 63 23.67 -6.77 -0.51
C GLU A 63 24.32 -7.01 0.86
N ILE A 64 23.65 -6.60 1.94
CA ILE A 64 24.16 -6.75 3.32
C ILE A 64 23.78 -8.08 3.98
N GLY A 65 23.17 -9.02 3.24
CA GLY A 65 22.83 -10.36 3.74
C GLY A 65 21.50 -10.45 4.51
N PHE A 66 20.66 -9.42 4.46
CA PHE A 66 19.32 -9.34 5.08
C PHE A 66 18.22 -9.44 4.02
N SER A 67 18.42 -10.31 3.01
CA SER A 67 17.56 -10.40 1.82
C SER A 67 16.07 -10.65 2.13
N ASP A 68 15.73 -11.25 3.27
CA ASP A 68 14.38 -11.41 3.82
C ASP A 68 13.65 -10.07 4.00
N TRP A 69 14.36 -9.02 4.43
CA TRP A 69 13.81 -7.66 4.61
C TRP A 69 13.43 -6.97 3.29
N SER A 70 13.94 -7.45 2.16
CA SER A 70 13.62 -6.91 0.84
C SER A 70 12.15 -7.12 0.48
N ALA A 71 11.53 -8.22 0.93
CA ALA A 71 10.10 -8.46 0.74
C ALA A 71 9.26 -7.38 1.47
N SER A 72 9.64 -7.08 2.72
CA SER A 72 9.02 -5.99 3.50
C SER A 72 9.23 -4.63 2.83
N ALA A 73 10.43 -4.35 2.33
CA ALA A 73 10.69 -3.12 1.59
C ALA A 73 9.81 -3.02 0.33
N GLY A 74 9.67 -4.10 -0.44
CA GLY A 74 8.75 -4.14 -1.59
C GLY A 74 7.30 -3.91 -1.21
N PHE A 75 6.81 -4.52 -0.12
CA PHE A 75 5.45 -4.29 0.37
C PHE A 75 5.22 -2.80 0.66
N TYR A 76 6.12 -2.20 1.44
CA TYR A 76 5.99 -0.80 1.82
C TYR A 76 6.20 0.16 0.65
N CYS A 77 6.95 -0.23 -0.39
CA CYS A 77 7.04 0.51 -1.63
C CYS A 77 5.66 0.63 -2.29
N VAL A 78 4.99 -0.49 -2.54
CA VAL A 78 3.65 -0.51 -3.17
C VAL A 78 2.62 0.18 -2.27
N TYR A 79 2.65 -0.10 -0.96
CA TYR A 79 1.73 0.52 -0.01
C TYR A 79 1.87 2.05 0.04
N HIS A 80 3.10 2.58 0.03
CA HIS A 80 3.31 4.03 -0.02
C HIS A 80 2.90 4.64 -1.36
N CYS A 81 2.99 3.92 -2.47
CA CYS A 81 2.40 4.37 -3.73
C CYS A 81 0.88 4.58 -3.60
N PHE A 82 0.17 3.63 -2.98
CA PHE A 82 -1.28 3.77 -2.77
C PHE A 82 -1.63 4.88 -1.79
N LEU A 83 -0.83 5.09 -0.73
CA LEU A 83 -1.00 6.23 0.18
C LEU A 83 -0.74 7.58 -0.52
N ALA A 84 0.20 7.63 -1.47
CA ALA A 84 0.41 8.84 -2.28
C ALA A 84 -0.83 9.18 -3.13
N ILE A 85 -1.42 8.17 -3.75
CA ILE A 85 -2.68 8.31 -4.51
C ILE A 85 -3.81 8.74 -3.58
N ALA A 86 -3.98 8.09 -2.42
CA ALA A 86 -4.99 8.47 -1.45
C ALA A 86 -4.87 9.96 -1.05
N ALA A 87 -3.67 10.42 -0.70
CA ALA A 87 -3.41 11.81 -0.34
C ALA A 87 -3.68 12.79 -1.49
N LYS A 88 -3.36 12.42 -2.74
CA LYS A 88 -3.68 13.18 -3.95
C LYS A 88 -5.18 13.39 -4.12
N PHE A 89 -5.99 12.37 -3.85
CA PHE A 89 -7.45 12.44 -3.93
C PHE A 89 -8.13 12.90 -2.64
N GLY A 90 -7.35 13.31 -1.64
CA GLY A 90 -7.81 13.93 -0.41
C GLY A 90 -8.34 12.97 0.64
N TYR A 91 -7.77 11.77 0.67
CA TYR A 91 -8.02 10.75 1.66
C TYR A 91 -6.77 10.48 2.51
N GLU A 92 -6.99 10.19 3.78
CA GLU A 92 -6.02 9.61 4.69
C GLU A 92 -6.47 8.18 5.01
N SER A 93 -5.55 7.21 4.91
CA SER A 93 -5.82 5.81 5.19
C SER A 93 -4.84 5.27 6.20
N SER A 94 -5.36 4.51 7.16
CA SER A 94 -4.58 3.99 8.30
C SER A 94 -4.55 2.46 8.34
N ASN A 95 -5.04 1.77 7.30
CA ASN A 95 -4.90 0.32 7.15
C ASN A 95 -4.89 -0.10 5.68
N GLN A 96 -4.40 -1.32 5.43
CA GLN A 96 -4.26 -1.90 4.09
C GLN A 96 -5.60 -2.11 3.37
N THR A 97 -6.57 -2.78 4.00
CA THR A 97 -7.89 -3.09 3.41
C THR A 97 -8.62 -1.84 2.90
N CYS A 98 -8.64 -0.79 3.71
CA CYS A 98 -9.25 0.49 3.35
C CYS A 98 -8.47 1.23 2.27
N THR A 99 -7.14 1.11 2.26
CA THR A 99 -6.30 1.65 1.19
C THR A 99 -6.62 0.97 -0.14
N ILE A 100 -6.66 -0.36 -0.17
CA ILE A 100 -6.99 -1.15 -1.37
C ILE A 100 -8.40 -0.81 -1.87
N SER A 101 -9.38 -0.78 -0.96
CA SER A 101 -10.77 -0.44 -1.30
C SER A 101 -10.87 0.94 -1.93
N LEU A 102 -10.11 1.92 -1.44
CA LEU A 102 -10.04 3.25 -2.03
C LEU A 102 -9.43 3.23 -3.43
N ILE A 103 -8.34 2.50 -3.65
CA ILE A 103 -7.72 2.40 -4.98
C ILE A 103 -8.69 1.76 -5.99
N ARG A 104 -9.35 0.66 -5.62
CA ARG A 104 -10.39 0.03 -6.45
C ARG A 104 -11.51 1.01 -6.77
N PHE A 105 -12.02 1.72 -5.77
CA PHE A 105 -13.04 2.74 -5.96
C PHE A 105 -12.58 3.87 -6.91
N LEU A 106 -11.37 4.40 -6.74
CA LEU A 106 -10.85 5.44 -7.62
C LEU A 106 -10.68 4.94 -9.07
N LYS A 107 -10.26 3.69 -9.26
CA LYS A 107 -10.16 3.03 -10.58
C LYS A 107 -11.54 2.85 -11.21
N GLU A 108 -12.53 2.33 -10.47
CA GLU A 108 -13.92 2.19 -10.94
C GLU A 108 -14.54 3.54 -11.37
N GLN A 109 -14.18 4.61 -10.67
CA GLN A 109 -14.61 5.97 -11.00
C GLN A 109 -13.78 6.61 -12.14
N ASN A 110 -12.90 5.85 -12.80
CA ASN A 110 -11.98 6.30 -13.85
C ASN A 110 -11.11 7.51 -13.44
N LYS A 111 -10.81 7.65 -12.14
CA LYS A 111 -9.97 8.74 -11.62
C LYS A 111 -8.48 8.41 -11.68
N ILE A 112 -8.16 7.12 -11.70
CA ILE A 112 -6.81 6.60 -11.85
C ILE A 112 -6.83 5.44 -12.84
N ASP A 113 -5.70 5.25 -13.52
CA ASP A 113 -5.46 4.09 -14.37
C ASP A 113 -4.30 3.30 -13.78
N ILE A 114 -4.63 2.20 -13.11
CA ILE A 114 -3.70 1.26 -12.49
C ILE A 114 -4.10 -0.15 -12.90
N ASP A 115 -3.13 -0.95 -13.31
CA ASP A 115 -3.31 -2.36 -13.62
C ASP A 115 -3.69 -3.13 -12.35
N GLU A 116 -4.65 -4.05 -12.48
CA GLU A 116 -5.21 -4.87 -11.40
C GLU A 116 -4.11 -5.65 -10.66
N LYS A 117 -3.10 -6.11 -11.39
CA LYS A 117 -1.96 -6.84 -10.84
C LYS A 117 -1.26 -6.11 -9.69
N PHE A 118 -1.29 -4.76 -9.65
CA PHE A 118 -0.66 -4.00 -8.58
C PHE A 118 -1.50 -3.96 -7.31
N ILE A 119 -2.82 -4.01 -7.46
CA ILE A 119 -3.77 -4.08 -6.35
C ILE A 119 -3.65 -5.45 -5.68
N GLU A 120 -3.59 -6.50 -6.49
CA GLU A 120 -3.42 -7.90 -6.06
C GLU A 120 -2.12 -8.15 -5.28
N LEU A 121 -1.05 -7.35 -5.49
CA LEU A 121 0.20 -7.46 -4.71
C LEU A 121 0.00 -7.26 -3.20
N LEU A 122 -1.03 -6.50 -2.82
CA LEU A 122 -1.38 -6.20 -1.43
C LEU A 122 -2.60 -6.98 -0.95
N GLU A 123 -3.18 -7.85 -1.76
CA GLU A 123 -4.30 -8.70 -1.36
C GLU A 123 -3.78 -10.08 -0.95
N TYR A 124 -4.39 -10.64 0.10
CA TYR A 124 -4.17 -12.04 0.45
C TYR A 124 -4.74 -12.92 -0.66
N SER A 125 -3.95 -13.88 -1.11
CA SER A 125 -4.41 -14.96 -1.97
C SER A 125 -4.16 -16.29 -1.26
N ASP A 126 -5.22 -17.09 -1.16
CA ASP A 126 -5.15 -18.48 -0.69
C ASP A 126 -4.75 -19.46 -1.81
N VAL A 127 -4.54 -18.95 -3.02
CA VAL A 127 -4.19 -19.76 -4.20
C VAL A 127 -2.68 -19.76 -4.36
N GLU A 128 -2.06 -20.95 -4.38
CA GLU A 128 -0.70 -21.17 -4.86
C GLU A 128 -0.64 -20.85 -6.36
N ASP A 129 -0.61 -19.56 -6.70
CA ASP A 129 -0.46 -19.11 -8.08
C ASP A 129 0.96 -18.60 -8.34
N GLU A 130 1.38 -18.57 -9.59
CA GLU A 130 2.69 -18.02 -10.02
C GLU A 130 2.80 -16.50 -9.79
N THR A 131 1.74 -15.87 -9.29
CA THR A 131 1.64 -14.44 -9.00
C THR A 131 2.37 -14.08 -7.72
N LEU A 132 3.25 -13.09 -7.80
CA LEU A 132 4.07 -12.65 -6.68
C LEU A 132 3.24 -11.80 -5.70
N HIS A 133 2.67 -12.41 -4.66
CA HIS A 133 1.97 -11.67 -3.60
C HIS A 133 2.96 -11.14 -2.57
N VAL A 134 3.21 -9.83 -2.60
CA VAL A 134 4.22 -9.18 -1.75
C VAL A 134 3.80 -9.22 -0.28
N ILE A 135 2.50 -9.25 -0.01
CA ILE A 135 1.98 -9.46 1.35
C ILE A 135 2.36 -10.82 1.92
N THR A 136 2.16 -11.90 1.17
CA THR A 136 2.48 -13.27 1.60
C THR A 136 3.97 -13.38 1.86
N LEU A 137 4.81 -12.91 0.93
CA LEU A 137 6.26 -12.85 1.13
C LEU A 137 6.61 -12.06 2.39
N ARG A 138 6.07 -10.85 2.54
CA ARG A 138 6.34 -10.03 3.73
C ARG A 138 6.00 -10.82 4.99
N GLU A 139 4.85 -11.46 5.08
CA GLU A 139 4.44 -12.20 6.28
C GLU A 139 5.34 -13.41 6.55
N GLU A 140 5.64 -14.21 5.54
CA GLU A 140 6.54 -15.36 5.64
C GLU A 140 7.92 -14.96 6.16
N TYR A 141 8.50 -13.89 5.63
CA TYR A 141 9.84 -13.43 6.01
C TYR A 141 9.85 -12.55 7.27
N THR A 142 8.71 -11.99 7.68
CA THR A 142 8.63 -11.20 8.93
C THR A 142 8.35 -12.07 10.16
N TYR A 143 7.46 -13.06 10.03
CA TYR A 143 7.02 -13.89 11.15
C TYR A 143 7.57 -15.31 11.12
N GLY A 144 8.03 -15.77 9.96
CA GLY A 144 8.76 -17.04 9.83
C GLY A 144 10.18 -16.93 10.38
N THR A 145 10.88 -18.06 10.36
CA THR A 145 12.26 -18.17 10.86
C THR A 145 13.32 -18.05 9.76
N GLN A 146 12.90 -17.86 8.50
CA GLN A 146 13.81 -17.74 7.36
C GLN A 146 14.44 -16.34 7.32
N THR A 147 15.77 -16.28 7.27
CA THR A 147 16.54 -15.03 7.25
C THR A 147 17.14 -14.72 5.88
N SER A 148 16.74 -15.44 4.84
CA SER A 148 17.24 -15.19 3.49
C SER A 148 16.25 -15.62 2.42
N LEU A 149 16.08 -14.73 1.43
CA LEU A 149 15.35 -14.99 0.22
C LEU A 149 16.31 -15.60 -0.82
N LYS A 150 16.21 -16.91 -1.06
CA LYS A 150 17.11 -17.64 -1.97
C LYS A 150 16.74 -17.54 -3.46
N ASP A 151 15.79 -16.67 -3.81
CA ASP A 151 15.19 -16.60 -5.16
C ASP A 151 15.49 -15.26 -5.85
N GLY A 152 16.64 -15.19 -6.52
CA GLY A 152 17.08 -14.00 -7.28
C GLY A 152 16.08 -13.55 -8.37
N PRO A 153 15.49 -14.46 -9.16
CA PRO A 153 14.42 -14.11 -10.10
C PRO A 153 13.21 -13.43 -9.44
N LYS A 154 12.71 -13.94 -8.30
CA LYS A 154 11.60 -13.30 -7.56
C LYS A 154 11.99 -11.90 -7.09
N MET A 155 13.22 -11.71 -6.63
CA MET A 155 13.71 -10.39 -6.21
C MET A 155 13.70 -9.38 -7.37
N ASN A 156 14.21 -9.78 -8.54
CA ASN A 156 14.19 -8.92 -9.72
C ASN A 156 12.77 -8.58 -10.18
N ARG A 157 11.84 -9.55 -10.10
CA ARG A 157 10.42 -9.31 -10.38
C ARG A 157 9.82 -8.30 -9.40
N LEU A 158 10.06 -8.44 -8.09
CA LEU A 158 9.60 -7.50 -7.06
C LEU A 158 10.10 -6.08 -7.34
N LYS A 159 11.39 -5.94 -7.63
CA LYS A 159 12.04 -4.67 -7.95
C LYS A 159 11.40 -4.00 -9.17
N ASN A 160 11.16 -4.75 -10.23
CA ASN A 160 10.54 -4.22 -11.44
C ASN A 160 9.08 -3.81 -11.21
N LEU A 161 8.32 -4.59 -10.43
CA LEU A 161 6.96 -4.21 -10.02
C LEU A 161 6.96 -2.90 -9.23
N CYS A 162 7.88 -2.75 -8.27
CA CYS A 162 8.04 -1.54 -7.47
C CYS A 162 8.39 -0.31 -8.32
N LYS A 163 9.33 -0.45 -9.26
CA LYS A 163 9.65 0.62 -10.22
C LYS A 163 8.44 1.05 -11.03
N ASN A 164 7.75 0.08 -11.63
CA ASN A 164 6.60 0.36 -12.50
C ASN A 164 5.48 1.07 -11.75
N ILE A 165 5.14 0.64 -10.52
CA ILE A 165 4.08 1.30 -9.75
C ILE A 165 4.49 2.70 -9.27
N ILE A 166 5.78 2.93 -8.98
CA ILE A 166 6.28 4.27 -8.66
C ILE A 166 6.07 5.20 -9.85
N ASP A 167 6.43 4.77 -11.06
CA ASP A 167 6.30 5.60 -12.26
C ASP A 167 4.83 5.94 -12.56
N ILE A 168 3.94 4.94 -12.50
CA ILE A 168 2.48 5.16 -12.62
C ILE A 168 1.98 6.14 -11.54
N THR A 169 2.45 5.99 -10.31
CA THR A 169 2.04 6.85 -9.19
C THR A 169 2.53 8.28 -9.38
N LYS A 170 3.74 8.48 -9.91
CA LYS A 170 4.26 9.81 -10.26
C LYS A 170 3.37 10.49 -11.30
N GLU A 171 2.95 9.77 -12.33
CA GLU A 171 2.03 10.30 -13.33
C GLU A 171 0.69 10.72 -12.70
N ILE A 172 0.12 9.89 -11.83
CA ILE A 172 -1.15 10.20 -11.15
C ILE A 172 -1.03 11.41 -10.22
N VAL A 173 0.06 11.50 -9.46
CA VAL A 173 0.27 12.57 -8.47
C VAL A 173 0.56 13.92 -9.14
N HIS A 174 1.27 13.91 -10.28
CA HIS A 174 1.70 15.11 -11.00
C HIS A 174 0.73 15.59 -12.09
N LYS A 175 -0.25 14.79 -12.50
CA LYS A 175 -1.42 15.25 -13.27
C LYS A 175 -2.26 16.22 -12.43
#